data_AF-A0A7G9W9H3-F1
#
_entry.id   AF-A0A7G9W9H3-F1
#
_cell.length_a   1.000
_cell.length_b   1.000
_cell.length_c   1.000
_cell.angle_alpha   90.00
_cell.angle_beta   90.00
_cell.angle_gamma   90.00
#
_symmetry.space_group_name_H-M   'P 1'
#
loop_
_entity.id
_entity.type
_entity.pdbx_description
1 polymer ?
#
loop_
_entity_poly.entity_id
_entity_poly.type
_entity_poly.pdbx_seq_one_letter_code
_entity_poly.pdbx_strand_id
1 'polypeptide(L)'
;MKQEKFISLSSKAKYTFVNGLNELLSFLKDDNPKILSSEEKEAIMDRLISINIQIDEIKSMVENDDDYSDIIKQIEYSRRALTATEMLLLESHSVPLQ
;
A
#
# COMPACT_ATOMS: atom_id res chain seq x y z
N MET A 1 31.64 -8.52 4.39
CA MET A 1 30.45 -9.33 4.80
C MET A 1 29.22 -8.52 5.26
N LYS A 2 29.24 -7.68 6.32
CA LYS A 2 28.00 -6.96 6.75
C LYS A 2 27.59 -5.80 5.82
N GLN A 3 28.55 -5.02 5.31
CA GLN A 3 28.25 -3.87 4.42
C GLN A 3 27.73 -4.29 3.04
N GLU A 4 28.32 -5.32 2.42
CA GLU A 4 27.88 -5.82 1.10
C GLU A 4 26.45 -6.36 1.13
N LYS A 5 26.05 -6.99 2.24
CA LYS A 5 24.68 -7.50 2.46
C LYS A 5 23.67 -6.36 2.62
N PHE A 6 24.08 -5.25 3.22
CA PHE A 6 23.23 -4.06 3.37
C PHE A 6 23.05 -3.32 2.03
N ILE A 7 24.12 -3.21 1.24
CA ILE A 7 24.09 -2.62 -0.10
C ILE A 7 23.20 -3.44 -1.03
N SER A 8 23.28 -4.78 -0.99
CA SER A 8 22.44 -5.63 -1.83
C SER A 8 20.96 -5.58 -1.45
N LEU A 9 20.63 -5.51 -0.16
CA LEU A 9 19.25 -5.31 0.32
C LEU A 9 18.68 -3.94 -0.08
N SER A 10 19.48 -2.88 0.04
CA SER A 10 19.14 -1.52 -0.39
C SER A 10 18.85 -1.46 -1.89
N SER A 11 19.73 -2.06 -2.71
CA SER A 11 19.54 -2.12 -4.16
C SER A 11 18.31 -2.96 -4.54
N LYS A 12 18.05 -4.06 -3.83
CA LYS A 12 16.86 -4.89 -4.05
C LYS A 12 15.57 -4.14 -3.70
N ALA A 13 15.54 -3.43 -2.58
CA ALA A 13 14.40 -2.61 -2.17
C ALA A 13 14.12 -1.48 -3.17
N LYS A 14 15.16 -0.79 -3.65
CA LYS A 14 15.03 0.24 -4.71
C LYS A 14 14.49 -0.35 -6.01
N TYR A 15 14.99 -1.51 -6.43
CA TYR A 15 14.50 -2.18 -7.63
C TYR A 15 13.02 -2.54 -7.51
N THR A 16 12.60 -3.13 -6.39
CA THR A 16 11.19 -3.47 -6.14
C THR A 16 10.29 -2.23 -6.13
N PHE A 17 10.74 -1.13 -5.53
CA PHE A 17 9.99 0.13 -5.51
C PHE A 17 9.84 0.74 -6.92
N VAL A 18 10.92 0.77 -7.70
CA VAL A 18 10.90 1.31 -9.07
C VAL A 18 10.04 0.43 -10.00
N ASN A 19 10.07 -0.89 -9.84
CA ASN A 19 9.20 -1.78 -10.60
C ASN A 19 7.72 -1.56 -10.27
N GLY A 20 7.38 -1.46 -8.99
CA GLY A 20 6.01 -1.16 -8.57
C GLY A 20 5.51 0.18 -9.14
N LEU A 21 6.37 1.20 -9.16
CA LEU A 21 6.05 2.48 -9.81
C LEU A 21 5.82 2.37 -11.32
N ASN A 22 6.63 1.57 -12.02
CA ASN A 22 6.47 1.38 -13.46
C ASN A 22 5.19 0.60 -13.81
N GLU A 23 4.86 -0.41 -13.01
CA GLU A 23 3.59 -1.15 -13.13
C GLU A 23 2.41 -0.21 -12.92
N LEU A 24 2.43 0.61 -11.87
CA LEU A 24 1.41 1.64 -11.61
C LEU A 24 1.30 2.65 -12.76
N LEU A 25 2.42 3.14 -13.29
CA LEU A 25 2.43 4.07 -14.41
C LEU A 25 1.90 3.45 -15.71
N SER A 26 2.07 2.14 -15.90
CA SER A 26 1.49 1.42 -17.04
C SER A 26 -0.02 1.22 -16.86
N PHE A 27 -0.48 0.96 -15.64
CA PHE A 27 -1.89 0.87 -15.28
C PHE A 27 -2.62 2.22 -15.51
N LEU A 28 -2.02 3.34 -15.12
CA LEU A 28 -2.58 4.68 -15.34
C LEU A 28 -2.69 5.09 -16.82
N LYS A 29 -2.06 4.34 -17.72
CA LYS A 29 -2.10 4.57 -19.18
C LYS A 29 -3.11 3.68 -19.91
N ASP A 30 -3.83 2.82 -19.21
CA ASP A 30 -4.85 1.95 -19.80
C ASP A 30 -6.15 2.74 -20.02
N ASP A 31 -6.53 2.95 -21.29
CA ASP A 31 -7.67 3.78 -21.70
C ASP A 31 -9.04 3.07 -21.56
N ASN A 32 -9.06 1.84 -21.01
CA ASN A 32 -10.28 1.05 -20.85
C ASN A 32 -10.61 0.85 -19.36
N PRO A 33 -11.23 1.84 -18.68
CA PRO A 33 -11.48 1.76 -17.25
C PRO A 33 -12.52 0.67 -16.97
N LYS A 34 -12.11 -0.41 -16.29
CA LYS A 34 -13.08 -1.31 -15.68
C LYS A 34 -13.74 -0.63 -14.51
N ILE A 35 -15.07 -0.69 -14.49
CA ILE A 35 -15.87 -0.17 -13.40
C ILE A 35 -15.94 -1.25 -12.32
N LEU A 36 -15.48 -0.94 -11.12
CA LEU A 36 -15.59 -1.81 -9.95
C LEU A 36 -17.05 -2.21 -9.70
N SER A 37 -17.28 -3.47 -9.33
CA SER A 37 -18.57 -3.97 -8.86
C SER A 37 -19.01 -3.22 -7.58
N SER A 38 -20.27 -3.38 -7.19
CA SER A 38 -20.74 -2.79 -5.94
C SER A 38 -20.02 -3.41 -4.73
N GLU A 39 -19.83 -4.73 -4.73
CA GLU A 39 -19.12 -5.44 -3.65
C GLU A 39 -17.63 -5.05 -3.59
N GLU A 40 -16.97 -4.90 -4.74
CA GLU A 40 -15.58 -4.45 -4.80
C GLU A 40 -15.42 -3.03 -4.24
N LYS A 41 -16.32 -2.11 -4.62
CA LYS A 41 -16.35 -0.75 -4.08
C LYS A 41 -16.52 -0.74 -2.56
N GLU A 42 -17.48 -1.52 -2.04
CA GLU A 42 -17.73 -1.61 -0.61
C GLU A 42 -16.50 -2.14 0.14
N ALA A 43 -15.91 -3.24 -0.33
CA ALA A 43 -14.73 -3.82 0.28
C ALA A 43 -13.50 -2.88 0.27
N ILE A 44 -13.31 -2.13 -0.81
CA ILE A 44 -12.25 -1.12 -0.91
C ILE A 44 -12.53 0.03 0.06
N MET A 45 -13.76 0.53 0.10
CA MET A 45 -14.15 1.63 1.00
C MET A 45 -13.98 1.27 2.46
N ASP A 46 -14.40 0.08 2.89
CA ASP A 46 -14.25 -0.40 4.26
C ASP A 46 -12.77 -0.43 4.69
N ARG A 47 -11.89 -0.89 3.79
CA ARG A 47 -10.44 -0.89 4.05
C ARG A 47 -9.89 0.52 4.19
N LEU A 48 -10.28 1.44 3.30
CA LEU A 48 -9.83 2.83 3.36
C LEU A 48 -10.33 3.54 4.64
N ILE A 49 -11.55 3.26 5.08
CA ILE A 49 -12.09 3.75 6.35
C ILE A 49 -11.25 3.21 7.51
N SER A 50 -10.95 1.91 7.54
CA SER A 50 -10.10 1.33 8.58
C SER A 50 -8.69 1.93 8.61
N ILE A 51 -8.09 2.19 7.43
CA ILE A 51 -6.79 2.85 7.31
C ILE A 51 -6.85 4.29 7.86
N ASN A 52 -7.91 5.05 7.56
CA ASN A 52 -8.07 6.40 8.11
C ASN A 52 -8.14 6.39 9.64
N ILE A 53 -8.85 5.43 10.23
CA ILE A 53 -8.90 5.26 11.69
C ILE A 53 -7.49 5.01 12.23
N GLN A 54 -6.71 4.11 11.63
CA GLN A 54 -5.32 3.86 12.04
C GLN A 54 -4.44 5.11 11.91
N ILE A 55 -4.63 5.92 10.87
CA ILE A 55 -3.90 7.18 10.71
C ILE A 55 -4.23 8.15 11.84
N ASP A 56 -5.50 8.24 12.25
CA ASP A 56 -5.90 9.09 13.38
C ASP A 56 -5.37 8.57 14.72
N GLU A 57 -5.29 7.25 14.90
CA GLU A 57 -4.61 6.63 16.05
C GLU A 57 -3.12 6.99 16.07
N ILE A 58 -2.41 6.90 14.93
CA ILE A 58 -1.00 7.29 14.82
C ILE A 58 -0.79 8.76 15.20
N LYS A 59 -1.68 9.67 14.75
CA LYS A 59 -1.61 11.09 15.14
C LYS A 59 -1.74 11.24 16.66
N SER A 60 -2.70 10.54 17.26
CA SER A 60 -2.88 10.53 18.72
C SER A 60 -1.63 10.01 19.43
N MET A 61 -0.99 8.96 18.92
CA MET A 61 0.28 8.45 19.50
C MET A 61 1.39 9.52 19.46
N VAL A 62 1.49 10.28 18.38
CA VAL A 62 2.44 11.40 18.27
C VAL A 62 2.11 12.52 19.25
N GLU A 63 0.83 12.88 19.39
CA GLU A 63 0.38 13.92 20.32
C GLU A 63 0.62 13.55 21.80
N ASN A 64 0.60 12.26 22.12
CA ASN A 64 0.76 11.74 23.47
C ASN A 64 2.22 11.37 23.83
N ASP A 65 3.19 11.65 22.95
CA ASP A 65 4.59 11.25 23.11
C ASP A 65 4.78 9.73 23.36
N ASP A 66 3.97 8.91 22.69
CA ASP A 66 4.09 7.44 22.75
C ASP A 66 5.46 6.95 22.24
N ASP A 67 5.80 5.70 22.55
CA ASP A 67 7.09 5.12 22.15
C ASP A 67 7.31 5.16 20.63
N TYR A 68 8.46 5.71 20.22
CA TYR A 68 8.82 5.87 18.82
C TYR A 68 8.78 4.55 18.03
N SER A 69 9.14 3.42 18.65
CA SER A 69 9.11 2.12 17.99
C SER A 69 7.67 1.68 17.71
N ASP A 70 6.74 1.97 18.61
CA ASP A 70 5.33 1.65 18.43
C ASP A 70 4.69 2.53 17.35
N ILE A 71 5.01 3.83 17.32
CA ILE A 71 4.56 4.75 16.26
C ILE A 71 5.04 4.25 14.88
N ILE A 72 6.33 3.92 14.75
CA ILE A 72 6.89 3.40 13.49
C ILE A 72 6.21 2.09 13.07
N LYS A 73 5.93 1.21 14.04
CA LYS A 73 5.27 -0.06 13.79
C LYS A 73 3.84 0.12 13.27
N GLN A 74 3.09 1.07 13.82
CA GLN A 74 1.73 1.37 13.34
C GLN A 74 1.75 1.98 11.93
N ILE A 75 2.68 2.90 11.65
CA ILE A 75 2.88 3.44 10.29
C ILE A 75 3.11 2.32 9.28
N GLU A 76 3.93 1.33 9.64
CA GLU A 76 4.20 0.19 8.76
C GLU A 76 2.99 -0.73 8.57
N TYR A 77 2.13 -0.87 9.58
CA TYR A 77 0.86 -1.59 9.43
C TYR A 77 -0.09 -0.87 8.49
N SER A 78 -0.28 0.45 8.64
CA SER A 78 -1.11 1.23 7.72
C SER A 78 -0.57 1.21 6.29
N ARG A 79 0.75 1.26 6.10
CA ARG A 79 1.36 1.12 4.77
C ARG A 79 1.05 -0.22 4.13
N ARG A 80 1.17 -1.33 4.86
CA ARG A 80 0.83 -2.67 4.35
C ARG A 80 -0.65 -2.81 4.01
N ALA A 81 -1.52 -2.22 4.82
CA ALA A 81 -2.95 -2.19 4.55
C ALA A 81 -3.27 -1.43 3.26
N LEU A 82 -2.64 -0.27 3.04
CA LEU A 82 -2.74 0.49 1.79
C LEU A 82 -2.27 -0.33 0.58
N THR A 83 -1.11 -0.98 0.67
CA THR A 83 -0.61 -1.85 -0.41
C THR A 83 -1.55 -3.01 -0.71
N ALA A 84 -2.17 -3.62 0.30
CA ALA A 84 -3.15 -4.68 0.08
C ALA A 84 -4.42 -4.16 -0.62
N THR A 85 -4.87 -2.94 -0.29
CA THR A 85 -6.00 -2.29 -0.97
C THR A 85 -5.66 -1.93 -2.41
N GLU A 86 -4.44 -1.48 -2.67
CA GLU A 86 -3.91 -1.26 -4.04
C GLU A 86 -3.91 -2.55 -4.86
N MET A 87 -3.46 -3.67 -4.29
CA MET A 87 -3.49 -4.97 -4.97
C MET A 87 -4.91 -5.39 -5.36
N LEU A 88 -5.91 -5.17 -4.50
CA LEU A 88 -7.32 -5.46 -4.84
C LEU A 88 -7.84 -4.60 -6.01
N LEU A 89 -7.44 -3.33 -6.07
CA LEU A 89 -7.75 -2.44 -7.19
C LEU A 89 -7.10 -2.93 -8.50
N LEU A 90 -5.88 -3.45 -8.44
CA LEU A 90 -5.19 -3.99 -9.60
C LEU A 90 -5.78 -5.35 -10.06
N GLU A 91 -6.14 -6.23 -9.13
CA GLU A 91 -6.73 -7.54 -9.41
C GLU A 91 -8.11 -7.41 -10.07
N SER A 92 -8.96 -6.53 -9.56
CA SER A 92 -10.28 -6.23 -10.15
C SER A 92 -10.19 -5.68 -11.58
N HIS A 93 -9.10 -4.98 -11.93
CA HIS A 93 -8.83 -4.55 -13.30
C HIS A 93 -8.34 -5.69 -14.20
N SER A 94 -7.64 -6.69 -13.63
CA SER A 94 -6.90 -7.73 -14.36
C SER A 94 -7.74 -8.92 -14.84
N VAL A 95 -8.94 -9.17 -14.29
CA VAL A 95 -9.76 -10.34 -14.68
C VAL A 95 -10.54 -10.05 -15.98
N PRO A 96 -10.20 -10.63 -17.14
CA PRO A 96 -10.99 -10.45 -18.36
C PRO A 96 -12.38 -11.03 -18.11
N LEU A 97 -13.44 -10.27 -18.41
CA LEU A 97 -14.79 -10.83 -18.50
C LEU A 97 -14.73 -11.93 -19.58
N GLN A 98 -14.93 -13.18 -19.16
CA GLN A 98 -15.17 -14.32 -20.06
C GLN A 98 -16.57 -14.26 -20.64
#